data_AF-A0A432UXY5-F1
#
_entry.id   AF-A0A432UXY5-F1
#
_cell.length_a   1.000
_cell.length_b   1.000
_cell.length_c   1.000
_cell.angle_alpha   90.00
_cell.angle_beta   90.00
_cell.angle_gamma   90.00
#
_symmetry.space_group_name_H-M   'P 1'
#
loop_
_entity.id
_entity.type
_entity.pdbx_description
1 polymer ?
#
loop_
_entity_poly.entity_id
_entity_poly.type
_entity_poly.pdbx_seq_one_letter_code
_entity_poly.pdbx_strand_id
1 'polypeptide(L)'
;MNKKTVFEYLLFATIGTGREDVPRTKSRRLSIGERFPKAFLFILLCGITPVHAEPSEALHLLEKMTVAEQTLNYEGTVVYQHGRSSETMQIVHSFDQYGERERLSSL
;
A
#
# COMPACT_ATOMS: atom_id res chain seq x y z
N MET A 1 1.35 -24.53 -4.60
CA MET A 1 1.67 -23.45 -3.65
C MET A 1 1.82 -22.15 -4.45
N ASN A 2 0.79 -21.28 -4.41
CA ASN A 2 0.61 -20.18 -5.36
C ASN A 2 0.96 -18.84 -4.69
N LYS A 3 1.97 -18.12 -5.22
CA LYS A 3 2.64 -16.96 -4.60
C LYS A 3 1.90 -15.61 -4.81
N LYS A 4 0.59 -15.63 -5.06
CA LYS A 4 -0.15 -14.44 -5.54
C LYS A 4 -0.89 -13.60 -4.49
N THR A 5 -0.81 -13.93 -3.20
CA THR A 5 -1.71 -13.33 -2.19
C THR A 5 -1.06 -12.24 -1.33
N VAL A 6 0.21 -11.91 -1.53
CA VAL A 6 0.98 -11.12 -0.54
C VAL A 6 0.84 -9.58 -0.68
N PHE A 7 0.24 -9.05 -1.75
CA PHE A 7 0.30 -7.60 -2.04
C PHE A 7 -0.95 -6.77 -1.71
N GLU A 8 -2.01 -7.31 -1.11
CA GLU A 8 -3.28 -6.58 -0.95
C GLU A 8 -3.56 -5.96 0.44
N TYR A 9 -2.62 -5.96 1.39
CA TYR A 9 -2.91 -5.53 2.78
C TYR A 9 -2.19 -4.25 3.25
N LEU A 10 -1.97 -3.29 2.35
CA LEU A 10 -1.33 -2.00 2.69
C LEU A 10 -2.20 -0.77 2.31
N LEU A 11 -3.50 -0.76 2.67
CA LEU A 11 -4.33 0.44 2.49
C LEU A 11 -5.39 0.73 3.59
N PHE A 12 -5.40 0.08 4.74
CA PHE A 12 -6.51 0.25 5.71
C PHE A 12 -6.17 0.88 7.07
N ALA A 13 -4.94 1.35 7.33
CA ALA A 13 -4.54 1.78 8.67
C ALA A 13 -4.26 3.29 8.86
N THR A 14 -4.81 4.15 8.01
CA THR A 14 -4.77 5.61 8.23
C THR A 14 -6.14 6.21 7.99
N ILE A 15 -6.92 6.37 9.06
CA ILE A 15 -7.41 7.68 9.57
C ILE A 15 -8.44 7.40 10.68
N GLY A 16 -8.28 8.16 11.77
CA GLY A 16 -8.88 7.93 13.07
C GLY A 16 -10.39 8.09 13.13
N THR A 17 -10.94 7.44 14.14
CA THR A 17 -12.31 7.56 14.61
C THR A 17 -12.54 8.94 15.22
N GLY A 18 -12.89 9.92 14.39
CA GLY A 18 -13.40 11.23 14.80
C GLY A 18 -14.91 11.27 14.64
N ARG A 19 -15.63 11.29 15.75
CA ARG A 19 -17.08 11.49 15.80
C ARG A 19 -17.34 12.97 15.52
N GLU A 20 -17.53 13.34 14.26
CA GLU A 20 -18.05 14.66 13.90
C GLU A 20 -19.51 14.52 13.49
N ASP A 21 -20.37 15.16 14.26
CA ASP A 21 -21.80 15.31 14.00
C ASP A 21 -22.00 16.11 12.71
N VAL A 22 -22.16 15.40 11.59
CA VAL A 22 -22.45 16.00 10.28
C VAL A 22 -23.87 16.57 10.30
N PRO A 23 -24.08 17.89 10.15
CA PRO A 23 -25.43 18.44 10.03
C PRO A 23 -26.07 17.91 8.74
N ARG A 24 -27.26 17.30 8.87
CA ARG A 24 -28.10 16.87 7.75
C ARG A 24 -28.47 18.08 6.89
N THR A 25 -27.65 18.34 5.88
CA THR A 25 -27.97 19.26 4.80
C THR A 25 -29.11 18.67 3.96
N LYS A 26 -30.17 19.47 3.86
CA LYS A 26 -31.44 19.18 3.19
C LYS A 26 -31.18 18.79 1.74
N SER A 27 -31.53 17.56 1.38
CA SER A 27 -31.43 17.00 0.02
C SER A 27 -32.30 17.80 -0.95
N ARG A 28 -31.71 18.85 -1.52
CA ARG A 28 -32.27 19.55 -2.66
C ARG A 28 -32.17 18.57 -3.84
N ARG A 29 -33.30 17.96 -4.22
CA ARG A 29 -33.42 17.21 -5.47
C ARG A 29 -33.01 18.13 -6.62
N LEU A 30 -31.74 18.03 -7.04
CA LEU A 30 -31.26 18.59 -8.28
C LEU A 30 -31.73 17.66 -9.39
N SER A 31 -32.76 18.11 -10.11
CA SER A 31 -33.13 17.59 -11.42
C SER A 31 -31.92 17.73 -12.33
N ILE A 32 -31.17 16.63 -12.48
CA ILE A 32 -30.13 16.47 -13.49
C ILE A 32 -30.86 16.37 -14.83
N GLY A 33 -31.09 17.55 -15.41
CA GLY A 33 -31.56 17.70 -16.77
C GLY A 33 -30.50 17.13 -17.71
N GLU A 34 -30.88 16.08 -18.41
CA GLU A 34 -30.06 15.33 -19.34
C GLU A 34 -29.59 16.19 -20.51
N ARG A 35 -28.36 16.68 -20.47
CA ARG A 35 -27.54 17.00 -21.65
C ARG A 35 -26.07 16.88 -21.31
N PHE A 36 -25.59 15.66 -21.01
CA PHE A 36 -24.15 15.39 -21.03
C PHE A 36 -23.69 15.47 -22.50
N PRO A 37 -22.88 16.47 -22.88
CA PRO A 37 -22.46 16.62 -24.27
C PRO A 37 -21.54 15.44 -24.64
N LYS A 38 -21.61 14.96 -25.88
CA LYS A 38 -20.76 13.87 -26.43
C LYS A 38 -19.26 14.08 -26.18
N ALA A 39 -18.84 15.31 -25.91
CA ALA A 39 -17.50 15.68 -25.48
C ALA A 39 -17.08 15.05 -24.13
N PHE A 40 -18.01 14.88 -23.18
CA PHE A 40 -17.72 14.24 -21.89
C PHE A 40 -17.44 12.73 -22.06
N LEU A 41 -18.19 12.08 -22.96
CA LEU A 41 -17.92 10.68 -23.35
C LEU A 41 -16.58 10.55 -24.06
N PHE A 42 -16.19 11.53 -24.88
CA PHE A 42 -14.92 11.54 -25.60
C PHE A 42 -13.70 11.70 -24.66
N ILE A 43 -13.81 12.57 -23.65
CA ILE A 43 -12.75 12.74 -22.64
C ILE A 43 -12.62 11.48 -21.77
N LEU A 44 -13.73 10.83 -21.42
CA LEU A 44 -13.72 9.57 -20.68
C LEU A 44 -13.06 8.43 -21.50
N LEU A 45 -13.24 8.43 -22.83
CA LEU A 45 -12.72 7.41 -23.73
C LEU A 45 -11.22 7.59 -24.06
N CYS A 46 -10.72 8.83 -24.15
CA CYS A 46 -9.33 9.12 -24.50
C CYS A 46 -8.35 9.12 -23.31
N GLY A 47 -8.82 9.06 -22.06
CA GLY A 47 -7.98 9.19 -20.87
C GLY A 47 -7.28 7.91 -20.39
N ILE A 48 -7.53 6.75 -21.01
CA ILE A 48 -6.98 5.47 -20.55
C ILE A 48 -5.71 5.16 -21.35
N THR A 49 -4.63 5.90 -21.12
CA THR A 49 -3.32 5.42 -21.54
C THR A 49 -2.92 4.31 -20.56
N PRO A 50 -2.70 3.05 -21.01
CA PRO A 50 -2.11 2.05 -20.14
C PRO A 50 -0.73 2.55 -19.74
N VAL A 51 -0.54 2.80 -18.43
CA VAL A 51 0.80 3.00 -17.89
C VAL A 51 1.46 1.62 -17.97
N HIS A 52 2.30 1.43 -18.98
CA HIS A 52 3.07 0.21 -19.13
C HIS A 52 4.20 0.26 -18.10
N ALA A 53 4.02 -0.45 -16.99
CA ALA A 53 5.12 -0.74 -16.10
C ALA A 53 6.06 -1.69 -16.84
N GLU A 54 7.25 -1.20 -17.21
CA GLU A 54 8.25 -2.03 -17.85
C GLU A 54 8.67 -3.13 -16.87
N PRO A 55 8.75 -4.41 -17.30
CA PRO A 55 9.16 -5.51 -16.43
C PRO A 55 10.51 -5.29 -15.74
N SER A 56 11.38 -4.48 -16.36
CA SER A 56 12.68 -4.07 -15.80
C SER A 56 12.54 -3.23 -14.52
N GLU A 57 11.51 -2.39 -14.40
CA GLU A 57 11.29 -1.55 -13.22
C GLU A 57 10.93 -2.39 -12.00
N ALA A 58 10.11 -3.43 -12.19
CA ALA A 58 9.76 -4.36 -11.12
C ALA A 58 10.99 -5.14 -10.62
N LEU A 59 11.85 -5.60 -11.53
CA LEU A 59 13.11 -6.26 -11.17
C LEU A 59 14.06 -5.31 -10.46
N HIS A 60 14.19 -4.08 -10.93
CA HIS A 60 15.01 -3.06 -10.29
C HIS A 60 14.51 -2.71 -8.88
N LEU A 61 13.20 -2.69 -8.66
CA LEU A 61 12.62 -2.46 -7.35
C LEU A 61 12.93 -3.63 -6.39
N LEU A 62 12.83 -4.87 -6.87
CA LEU A 62 13.20 -6.05 -6.09
C LEU A 62 14.69 -6.04 -5.73
N GLU A 63 15.56 -5.68 -6.68
CA GLU A 63 17.00 -5.54 -6.43
C GLU A 63 17.28 -4.46 -5.37
N LYS A 64 16.61 -3.31 -5.47
CA LYS A 64 16.67 -2.26 -4.44
C LYS A 64 16.22 -2.74 -3.07
N MET A 65 15.16 -3.55 -3.00
CA MET A 65 14.68 -4.12 -1.74
C MET A 65 15.73 -5.05 -1.11
N THR A 66 16.35 -5.93 -1.91
CA THR A 66 17.42 -6.82 -1.45
C THR A 66 18.62 -6.03 -0.92
N VAL A 67 19.03 -4.98 -1.62
CA VAL A 67 20.15 -4.13 -1.16
C VAL A 67 19.77 -3.38 0.12
N ALA A 68 18.53 -2.89 0.23
CA ALA A 68 18.06 -2.18 1.41
C ALA A 68 18.03 -3.09 2.66
N GLU A 69 17.56 -4.32 2.52
CA GLU A 69 17.56 -5.34 3.59
C GLU A 69 18.95 -5.52 4.17
N GLN A 70 19.97 -5.67 3.32
CA GLN A 70 21.34 -5.97 3.75
C GLN A 70 22.13 -4.78 4.29
N THR A 71 21.78 -3.55 3.89
CA THR A 71 22.64 -2.38 4.12
C THR A 71 22.07 -1.35 5.08
N LEU A 72 20.75 -1.30 5.26
CA LEU A 72 20.12 -0.30 6.11
C LEU A 72 20.14 -0.72 7.57
N ASN A 73 20.48 0.21 8.46
CA ASN A 73 20.26 0.03 9.90
C ASN A 73 18.79 0.35 10.20
N TYR A 74 18.02 -0.60 10.72
CA TYR A 74 16.62 -0.38 11.08
C TYR A 74 16.19 -1.22 12.29
N GLU A 75 15.22 -0.69 13.03
CA GLU A 75 14.53 -1.38 14.10
C GLU A 75 13.02 -1.21 13.88
N GLY A 76 12.24 -2.27 14.15
CA GLY A 76 10.80 -2.21 13.97
C GLY A 76 10.05 -3.36 14.62
N THR A 77 8.73 -3.30 14.49
CA THR A 77 7.81 -4.36 14.91
C THR A 77 7.13 -4.95 13.68
N VAL A 78 7.24 -6.27 13.53
CA VAL A 78 6.65 -7.05 12.44
C VAL A 78 5.50 -7.86 13.00
N VAL A 79 4.37 -7.84 12.31
CA VAL A 79 3.24 -8.73 12.61
C VAL A 79 3.19 -9.80 11.53
N TYR A 80 3.40 -11.05 11.92
CA TYR A 80 3.29 -12.20 11.05
C TYR A 80 1.92 -12.86 11.22
N GLN A 81 1.13 -12.91 10.15
CA GLN A 81 -0.18 -13.53 10.13
C GLN A 81 -0.15 -14.85 9.36
N HIS A 82 -0.50 -15.95 10.01
CA HIS A 82 -0.71 -17.23 9.34
C HIS A 82 -2.07 -17.83 9.72
N GLY A 83 -2.98 -17.91 8.72
CA GLY A 83 -4.35 -18.35 8.95
C GLY A 83 -5.04 -17.48 10.02
N ARG A 84 -5.42 -18.09 11.15
CA ARG A 84 -6.08 -17.42 12.28
C ARG A 84 -5.11 -16.99 13.39
N SER A 85 -3.82 -17.29 13.26
CA SER A 85 -2.79 -16.92 14.24
C SER A 85 -2.05 -15.67 13.79
N SER A 86 -1.74 -14.81 14.75
CA SER A 86 -0.94 -13.60 14.57
C SER A 86 0.18 -13.61 15.60
N GLU A 87 1.41 -13.41 15.15
CA GLU A 87 2.59 -13.31 16.00
C GLU A 87 3.21 -11.94 15.80
N THR A 88 3.62 -11.29 16.89
CA THR A 88 4.30 -10.00 16.83
C THR A 88 5.75 -10.19 17.20
N MET A 89 6.64 -9.66 16.38
CA MET A 89 8.08 -9.79 16.52
C MET A 89 8.72 -8.41 16.49
N GLN A 90 9.79 -8.22 17.25
CA GLN A 90 10.69 -7.10 17.09
C GLN A 90 11.86 -7.54 16.19
N ILE A 91 12.19 -6.69 15.22
CA ILE A 91 13.34 -6.83 14.32
C ILE A 91 14.34 -5.72 14.61
N VAL A 92 15.62 -6.06 14.73
CA VAL A 92 16.73 -5.13 14.82
C VAL A 92 17.79 -5.57 13.82
N HIS A 93 18.00 -4.76 12.78
CA HIS A 93 19.00 -4.99 11.75
C HIS A 93 20.09 -3.91 11.80
N SER A 94 21.34 -4.32 11.74
CA SER A 94 22.48 -3.44 11.68
C SER A 94 23.54 -3.91 10.69
N PHE A 95 24.11 -2.99 9.93
CA PHE A 95 25.23 -3.20 9.02
C PHE A 95 26.36 -2.23 9.36
N ASP A 96 27.50 -2.77 9.78
CA ASP A 96 28.70 -2.01 10.12
C ASP A 96 29.98 -2.65 9.55
N GLN A 97 31.15 -2.12 9.92
CA GLN A 97 32.46 -2.62 9.48
C GLN A 97 32.76 -4.08 9.88
N TYR A 98 32.00 -4.65 10.83
CA TYR A 98 32.09 -6.03 11.28
C TYR A 98 31.09 -6.94 10.56
N GLY A 99 30.25 -6.39 9.68
CA GLY A 99 29.30 -7.12 8.85
C GLY A 99 27.84 -6.85 9.23
N GLU A 100 26.98 -7.72 8.70
CA GLU A 100 25.54 -7.71 8.91
C GLU A 100 25.16 -8.43 10.22
N ARG A 101 24.26 -7.84 10.99
CA ARG A 101 23.67 -8.47 12.18
C ARG A 101 22.18 -8.19 12.21
N GLU A 102 21.40 -9.26 12.21
CA GLU A 102 19.96 -9.23 12.43
C GLU A 102 19.59 -9.97 13.71
N ARG A 103 18.63 -9.42 14.45
CA ARG A 103 17.97 -10.09 15.58
C ARG A 103 16.46 -10.00 15.45
N LEU A 104 15.82 -11.15 15.59
CA LEU A 104 14.38 -11.29 15.71
C LEU A 104 14.03 -11.77 17.12
N SER A 105 13.07 -11.11 17.77
CA SER A 105 12.54 -11.54 19.07
C SER A 105 11.03 -11.51 19.09
N SER A 106 10.41 -12.60 19.57
CA SER A 106 8.97 -12.61 19.85
C SER A 106 8.64 -11.66 20.98
N LEU A 107 7.53 -10.93 20.82
CA LEU A 107 6.87 -10.18 21.89
C LEU A 107 5.86 -11.05 22.63
#